data_AF-A0A1J5RGE6-F1
#
_entry.id   AF-A0A1J5RGE6-F1
#
_cell.length_a   1.000
_cell.length_b   1.000
_cell.length_c   1.000
_cell.angle_alpha   90.00
_cell.angle_beta   90.00
_cell.angle_gamma   90.00
#
_symmetry.space_group_name_H-M   'P 1'
#
loop_
_entity.id
_entity.type
_entity.pdbx_description
1 polymer ?
#
loop_
_entity_poly.entity_id
_entity_poly.type
_entity_poly.pdbx_seq_one_letter_code
_entity_poly.pdbx_strand_id
1 'polypeptide(L)'
;MILSPISLPDLPGRLARFEACLTGEPLGLAAFRRIAATLTFVEDASLDLSQDARERREAWDLCRSFGMEIWEGPLGTPAADSLPFTYDGRSVRGDMEPSVIVHEVGHLQTCARHRRHVADFGLGAGPETLKRAEADALMTVFGVEREMEEALASLQGILWEAELGHPAILAHLEQNWLEGGDSPQNRAHFLKVLKALHGAGLIDDEARPTRALRDSGDEAFLGPLTRP
;
A
#
# COMPACT_ATOMS: atom_id res chain seq x y z
N MET A 1 6.30 7.76 -6.89
CA MET A 1 7.42 8.29 -7.73
C MET A 1 8.70 7.64 -7.26
N ILE A 2 9.34 6.82 -8.11
CA ILE A 2 10.64 6.20 -7.79
C ILE A 2 11.71 7.28 -7.79
N LEU A 3 12.31 7.57 -6.63
CA LEU A 3 13.29 8.65 -6.48
C LEU A 3 14.68 8.28 -7.05
N SER A 4 15.00 6.98 -7.10
CA SER A 4 16.20 6.45 -7.74
C SER A 4 15.84 5.26 -8.64
N PRO A 5 15.81 5.41 -9.97
CA PRO A 5 15.40 4.34 -10.86
C PRO A 5 16.32 3.13 -10.72
N ILE A 6 15.74 1.97 -10.40
CA ILE A 6 16.42 0.67 -10.39
C ILE A 6 16.17 0.05 -11.75
N SER A 7 17.23 -0.42 -12.42
CA SER A 7 17.06 -1.16 -13.67
C SER A 7 16.65 -2.61 -13.40
N LEU A 8 15.88 -3.23 -14.29
CA LEU A 8 15.50 -4.63 -14.17
C LEU A 8 16.71 -5.58 -14.05
N PRO A 9 17.83 -5.41 -14.80
CA PRO A 9 19.04 -6.21 -14.61
C PRO A 9 19.67 -6.10 -13.22
N ASP A 10 19.58 -4.94 -12.56
CA ASP A 10 20.18 -4.70 -11.24
C ASP A 10 19.28 -5.19 -10.08
N LEU A 11 17.98 -5.33 -10.34
CA LEU A 11 16.98 -5.62 -9.34
C LEU A 11 17.25 -6.94 -8.58
N PRO A 12 17.55 -8.09 -9.22
CA PRO A 12 17.83 -9.34 -8.50
C PRO A 12 18.97 -9.20 -7.49
N GLY A 13 20.03 -8.47 -7.84
CA GLY A 13 21.15 -8.23 -6.93
C GLY A 13 20.78 -7.34 -5.74
N ARG A 14 19.91 -6.35 -5.94
CA ARG A 14 19.37 -5.50 -4.86
C ARG A 14 18.47 -6.29 -3.92
N LEU A 15 17.59 -7.12 -4.47
CA LEU A 15 16.71 -7.99 -3.70
C LEU A 15 17.51 -8.94 -2.80
N ALA A 16 18.52 -9.59 -3.35
CA ALA A 16 19.37 -10.51 -2.59
C ALA A 16 20.11 -9.82 -1.41
N ARG A 17 20.59 -8.58 -1.62
CA ARG A 17 21.25 -7.81 -0.54
C ARG A 17 20.27 -7.41 0.57
N PHE A 18 19.07 -6.96 0.21
CA PHE A 18 18.06 -6.61 1.19
C PHE A 18 17.57 -7.86 1.95
N GLU A 19 17.34 -8.98 1.27
CA GLU A 19 17.00 -10.24 1.93
C GLU A 19 18.06 -10.65 2.96
N ALA A 20 19.35 -10.55 2.59
CA ALA A 20 20.45 -10.89 3.49
C ALA A 20 20.44 -10.04 4.77
N CYS A 21 20.06 -8.75 4.69
CA CYS A 21 19.99 -7.89 5.87
C CYS A 21 18.81 -8.26 6.81
N LEU A 22 17.81 -8.99 6.32
CA LEU A 22 16.69 -9.50 7.11
C LEU A 22 17.00 -10.82 7.84
N THR A 23 18.24 -11.33 7.74
CA THR A 23 18.67 -12.53 8.48
C THR A 23 18.37 -12.41 9.97
N GLY A 24 17.74 -13.44 10.54
CA GLY A 24 17.33 -13.46 11.95
C GLY A 24 15.95 -12.85 12.22
N GLU A 25 15.23 -12.37 11.20
CA GLU A 25 13.86 -11.86 11.31
C GLU A 25 12.91 -12.73 10.46
N PRO A 26 12.35 -13.84 11.02
CA PRO A 26 11.55 -14.80 10.24
C PRO A 26 10.36 -14.16 9.51
N LEU A 27 9.61 -13.29 10.20
CA LEU A 27 8.48 -12.56 9.62
C LEU A 27 8.94 -11.63 8.48
N GLY A 28 10.05 -10.92 8.67
CA GLY A 28 10.65 -10.05 7.65
C GLY A 28 11.05 -10.81 6.40
N LEU A 29 11.71 -11.95 6.56
CA LEU A 29 12.08 -12.83 5.45
C LEU A 29 10.85 -13.39 4.74
N ALA A 30 9.81 -13.80 5.47
CA ALA A 30 8.58 -14.32 4.88
C ALA A 30 7.87 -13.27 4.01
N ALA A 31 7.69 -12.06 4.55
CA ALA A 31 7.09 -10.93 3.83
C ALA A 31 7.91 -10.59 2.58
N PHE A 32 9.21 -10.36 2.74
CA PHE A 32 10.06 -9.90 1.65
C PHE A 32 10.18 -10.95 0.54
N ARG A 33 10.35 -12.23 0.86
CA ARG A 33 10.42 -13.31 -0.14
C ARG A 33 9.12 -13.44 -0.92
N ARG A 34 7.98 -13.30 -0.26
CA ARG A 34 6.67 -13.32 -0.93
C ARG A 34 6.58 -12.21 -1.97
N ILE A 35 6.96 -10.99 -1.59
CA ILE A 35 6.97 -9.84 -2.50
C ILE A 35 7.98 -10.05 -3.64
N ALA A 36 9.23 -10.41 -3.32
CA ALA A 36 10.29 -10.61 -4.30
C ALA A 36 9.97 -11.73 -5.30
N ALA A 37 9.27 -12.79 -4.87
CA ALA A 37 8.85 -13.88 -5.76
C ALA A 37 7.90 -13.42 -6.87
N THR A 38 7.16 -12.33 -6.67
CA THR A 38 6.25 -11.76 -7.69
C THR A 38 6.99 -11.13 -8.87
N LEU A 39 8.33 -11.01 -8.81
CA LEU A 39 9.16 -10.65 -9.97
C LEU A 39 8.93 -11.58 -11.16
N THR A 40 8.49 -12.83 -10.93
CA THR A 40 8.14 -13.76 -12.01
C THR A 40 6.92 -13.34 -12.84
N PHE A 41 6.10 -12.40 -12.33
CA PHE A 41 4.92 -11.88 -13.02
C PHE A 41 5.21 -10.60 -13.82
N VAL A 42 6.45 -10.09 -13.76
CA VAL A 42 6.86 -8.92 -14.53
C VAL A 42 7.22 -9.37 -15.95
N GLU A 43 6.36 -9.03 -16.92
CA GLU A 43 6.49 -9.48 -18.31
C GLU A 43 7.31 -8.52 -19.19
N ASP A 44 7.30 -7.22 -18.90
CA ASP A 44 8.03 -6.19 -19.66
C ASP A 44 9.33 -5.79 -18.92
N ALA A 45 10.30 -5.31 -19.69
CA ALA A 45 11.49 -4.65 -19.16
C ALA A 45 11.15 -3.31 -18.46
N SER A 46 9.98 -2.73 -18.72
CA SER A 46 9.47 -1.61 -17.95
C SER A 46 9.02 -2.08 -16.57
N LEU A 47 9.56 -1.44 -15.52
CA LEU A 47 9.14 -1.65 -14.13
C LEU A 47 7.93 -0.77 -13.78
N ASP A 48 7.02 -0.62 -14.74
CA ASP A 48 5.79 0.16 -14.60
C ASP A 48 4.73 -0.66 -13.87
N LEU A 49 3.79 -0.01 -13.19
CA LEU A 49 2.67 -0.69 -12.54
C LEU A 49 1.81 -1.45 -13.57
N SER A 50 1.25 -2.58 -13.15
CA SER A 50 0.39 -3.39 -13.99
C SER A 50 -0.85 -2.61 -14.44
N GLN A 51 -1.29 -2.88 -15.68
CA GLN A 51 -2.54 -2.38 -16.27
C GLN A 51 -3.49 -3.54 -16.64
N ASP A 52 -3.20 -4.75 -16.14
CA ASP A 52 -3.94 -5.96 -16.49
C ASP A 52 -5.41 -5.88 -16.01
N ALA A 53 -6.34 -6.12 -16.94
CA ALA A 53 -7.77 -6.02 -16.66
C ALA A 53 -8.30 -7.14 -15.75
N ARG A 54 -7.68 -8.32 -15.72
CA ARG A 54 -7.96 -9.40 -14.76
C ARG A 54 -7.53 -8.97 -13.37
N GLU A 55 -6.32 -8.48 -13.22
CA GLU A 55 -5.80 -8.02 -11.92
C GLU A 55 -6.66 -6.89 -11.35
N ARG A 56 -7.10 -5.96 -12.20
CA ARG A 56 -8.06 -4.91 -11.81
C ARG A 56 -9.38 -5.46 -11.31
N ARG A 57 -9.94 -6.49 -11.95
CA ARG A 57 -11.18 -7.13 -11.48
C ARG A 57 -10.99 -7.84 -10.14
N GLU A 58 -9.85 -8.52 -9.95
CA GLU A 58 -9.52 -9.17 -8.68
C GLU A 58 -9.33 -8.13 -7.56
N ALA A 59 -8.73 -6.98 -7.85
CA ALA A 59 -8.66 -5.84 -6.94
C ALA A 59 -10.05 -5.29 -6.56
N TRP A 60 -10.96 -5.16 -7.54
CA TRP A 60 -12.35 -4.78 -7.29
C TRP A 60 -13.06 -5.77 -6.37
N ASP A 61 -12.88 -7.07 -6.61
CA ASP A 61 -13.48 -8.13 -5.79
C ASP A 61 -12.91 -8.11 -4.37
N LEU A 62 -11.62 -7.81 -4.20
CA LEU A 62 -11.02 -7.58 -2.88
C LEU A 62 -11.71 -6.42 -2.16
N CYS A 63 -11.77 -5.23 -2.77
CA CYS A 63 -12.46 -4.06 -2.22
C CYS A 63 -13.91 -4.37 -1.81
N ARG A 64 -14.68 -5.00 -2.70
CA ARG A 64 -16.07 -5.40 -2.44
C ARG A 64 -16.17 -6.35 -1.25
N SER A 65 -15.19 -7.25 -1.10
CA SER A 65 -15.15 -8.18 0.03
C SER A 65 -14.88 -7.51 1.38
N PHE A 66 -14.39 -6.27 1.37
CA PHE A 66 -14.26 -5.39 2.53
C PHE A 66 -15.43 -4.40 2.68
N GLY A 67 -16.44 -4.48 1.81
CA GLY A 67 -17.60 -3.58 1.82
C GLY A 67 -17.35 -2.22 1.17
N MET A 68 -16.25 -2.07 0.42
CA MET A 68 -15.97 -0.88 -0.38
C MET A 68 -16.72 -0.97 -1.70
N GLU A 69 -17.44 0.09 -2.07
CA GLU A 69 -18.06 0.21 -3.39
C GLU A 69 -16.99 0.50 -4.45
N ILE A 70 -17.27 0.19 -5.72
CA ILE A 70 -16.40 0.54 -6.84
C ILE A 70 -17.14 1.56 -7.70
N TRP A 71 -16.47 2.69 -7.98
CA TRP A 71 -16.95 3.65 -8.94
C TRP A 71 -16.42 3.34 -10.33
N GLU A 72 -17.34 2.98 -11.24
CA GLU A 72 -17.06 2.65 -12.64
C GLU A 72 -17.47 3.82 -13.54
N GLY A 73 -16.73 4.92 -13.50
CA GLY A 73 -16.93 6.05 -14.41
C GLY A 73 -16.14 5.93 -15.73
N PRO A 74 -16.42 6.78 -16.74
CA PRO A 74 -15.73 6.71 -18.01
C PRO A 74 -14.24 7.07 -17.88
N LEU A 75 -13.37 6.15 -18.32
CA LEU A 75 -11.91 6.29 -18.41
C LEU A 75 -11.50 7.66 -18.96
N GLY A 76 -10.63 8.38 -18.24
CA GLY A 76 -10.00 9.61 -18.74
C GLY A 76 -10.91 10.84 -18.81
N THR A 77 -12.14 10.77 -18.29
CA THR A 77 -12.99 11.96 -18.15
C THR A 77 -12.96 12.39 -16.68
N PRO A 78 -12.40 13.55 -16.32
CA PRO A 78 -12.78 14.17 -15.05
C PRO A 78 -14.25 14.52 -15.23
N ALA A 79 -15.16 13.69 -14.72
CA ALA A 79 -16.56 14.08 -14.77
C ALA A 79 -16.67 15.33 -13.91
N ALA A 80 -17.42 16.32 -14.40
CA ALA A 80 -17.75 17.51 -13.62
C ALA A 80 -18.36 17.15 -12.24
N ASP A 81 -18.85 15.90 -12.11
CA ASP A 81 -19.44 15.29 -10.93
C ASP A 81 -18.78 13.94 -10.51
N SER A 82 -17.58 13.60 -11.00
CA SER A 82 -16.90 12.31 -10.68
C SER A 82 -16.21 12.35 -9.32
N LEU A 83 -16.12 11.19 -8.67
CA LEU A 83 -15.42 11.02 -7.39
C LEU A 83 -14.01 11.65 -7.44
N PRO A 84 -13.77 12.70 -6.65
CA PRO A 84 -12.52 13.45 -6.63
C PRO A 84 -11.51 12.81 -5.67
N PHE A 85 -11.64 11.52 -5.37
CA PHE A 85 -10.77 10.82 -4.45
C PHE A 85 -10.54 9.41 -4.99
N THR A 86 -9.35 8.88 -4.76
CA THR A 86 -9.01 7.47 -4.94
C THR A 86 -9.96 6.60 -4.11
N TYR A 87 -10.27 7.04 -2.88
CA TYR A 87 -11.29 6.49 -1.99
C TYR A 87 -11.91 7.62 -1.13
N ASP A 88 -13.23 7.66 -1.03
CA ASP A 88 -13.96 8.71 -0.29
C ASP A 88 -14.51 8.25 1.09
N GLY A 89 -14.14 7.05 1.54
CA GLY A 89 -14.73 6.40 2.71
C GLY A 89 -15.93 5.49 2.39
N ARG A 90 -16.36 5.45 1.12
CA ARG A 90 -17.40 4.55 0.63
C ARG A 90 -17.01 3.79 -0.63
N SER A 91 -16.49 4.51 -1.63
CA SER A 91 -16.26 4.04 -2.98
C SER A 91 -14.82 4.28 -3.41
N VAL A 92 -14.19 3.24 -3.97
CA VAL A 92 -12.87 3.31 -4.60
C VAL A 92 -13.05 3.60 -6.08
N ARG A 93 -12.21 4.47 -6.63
CA ARG A 93 -12.15 4.76 -8.06
C ARG A 93 -11.66 3.52 -8.83
N GLY A 94 -12.49 2.99 -9.72
CA GLY A 94 -12.24 1.70 -10.37
C GLY A 94 -11.32 1.75 -11.60
N ASP A 95 -11.11 2.92 -12.21
CA ASP A 95 -10.35 3.12 -13.46
C ASP A 95 -8.85 3.41 -13.23
N MET A 96 -8.27 2.88 -12.16
CA MET A 96 -6.86 3.02 -11.79
C MET A 96 -6.09 1.70 -11.97
N GLU A 97 -4.77 1.77 -11.77
CA GLU A 97 -3.90 0.60 -11.64
C GLU A 97 -4.41 -0.34 -10.54
N PRO A 98 -4.33 -1.68 -10.73
CA PRO A 98 -4.76 -2.65 -9.72
C PRO A 98 -4.08 -2.43 -8.36
N SER A 99 -2.79 -2.10 -8.35
CA SER A 99 -2.02 -1.84 -7.13
C SER A 99 -2.55 -0.65 -6.32
N VAL A 100 -2.99 0.42 -7.01
CA VAL A 100 -3.59 1.60 -6.36
C VAL A 100 -4.95 1.23 -5.75
N ILE A 101 -5.75 0.41 -6.43
CA ILE A 101 -7.03 -0.06 -5.89
C ILE A 101 -6.81 -0.94 -4.65
N VAL A 102 -5.84 -1.85 -4.69
CA VAL A 102 -5.48 -2.71 -3.55
C VAL A 102 -4.89 -1.89 -2.39
N HIS A 103 -4.14 -0.82 -2.69
CA HIS A 103 -3.62 0.11 -1.69
C HIS A 103 -4.74 0.72 -0.82
N GLU A 104 -5.89 1.03 -1.41
CA GLU A 104 -7.05 1.56 -0.66
C GLU A 104 -7.63 0.56 0.35
N VAL A 105 -7.51 -0.75 0.09
CA VAL A 105 -7.81 -1.78 1.09
C VAL A 105 -6.83 -1.68 2.25
N GLY A 106 -5.54 -1.46 1.95
CA GLY A 106 -4.51 -1.17 2.94
C GLY A 106 -4.92 0.00 3.84
N HIS A 107 -5.35 1.12 3.27
CA HIS A 107 -5.88 2.26 4.01
C HIS A 107 -7.07 1.89 4.90
N LEU A 108 -8.08 1.20 4.37
CA LEU A 108 -9.24 0.79 5.16
C LEU A 108 -8.84 -0.06 6.38
N GLN A 109 -7.92 -1.02 6.18
CA GLN A 109 -7.46 -1.93 7.21
C GLN A 109 -6.64 -1.23 8.28
N THR A 110 -5.75 -0.33 7.88
CA THR A 110 -4.84 0.36 8.80
C THR A 110 -5.51 1.54 9.48
N CYS A 111 -6.59 2.10 8.93
CA CYS A 111 -7.31 3.24 9.46
C CYS A 111 -8.24 2.89 10.65
N ALA A 112 -8.40 3.84 11.57
CA ALA A 112 -9.20 3.72 12.77
C ALA A 112 -10.67 3.74 12.40
N ARG A 113 -11.47 2.95 13.12
CA ARG A 113 -12.88 2.72 12.81
C ARG A 113 -13.68 4.00 12.51
N HIS A 114 -13.45 5.08 13.26
CA HIS A 114 -14.21 6.33 13.13
C HIS A 114 -13.88 7.13 11.85
N ARG A 115 -12.72 6.88 11.24
CA ARG A 115 -12.23 7.55 10.02
C ARG A 115 -12.55 6.77 8.74
N ARG A 116 -13.04 5.53 8.85
CA ARG A 116 -13.29 4.65 7.69
C ARG A 116 -14.32 5.16 6.68
N HIS A 117 -15.10 6.17 7.06
CA HIS A 117 -16.26 6.66 6.31
C HIS A 117 -16.09 8.11 5.85
N VAL A 118 -14.86 8.63 5.86
CA VAL A 118 -14.53 9.99 5.42
C VAL A 118 -13.35 9.93 4.46
N ALA A 119 -13.21 10.95 3.60
CA ALA A 119 -12.09 11.10 2.67
C ALA A 119 -10.81 11.59 3.39
N ASP A 120 -10.36 10.82 4.39
CA ASP A 120 -9.26 11.11 5.31
C ASP A 120 -8.15 10.05 5.22
N PHE A 121 -8.08 9.32 4.10
CA PHE A 121 -7.00 8.34 3.89
C PHE A 121 -5.86 9.03 3.16
N GLY A 122 -4.64 8.85 3.68
CA GLY A 122 -3.54 9.82 3.58
C GLY A 122 -2.88 10.01 2.22
N LEU A 123 -3.51 9.58 1.12
CA LEU A 123 -3.26 10.18 -0.19
C LEU A 123 -3.97 11.53 -0.36
N GLY A 124 -4.99 11.82 0.45
CA GLY A 124 -5.84 12.98 0.24
C GLY A 124 -6.33 13.04 -1.21
N ALA A 125 -6.74 14.22 -1.64
CA ALA A 125 -7.03 14.43 -3.05
C ALA A 125 -5.68 14.53 -3.79
N GLY A 126 -5.32 13.51 -4.59
CA GLY A 126 -4.15 13.59 -5.46
C GLY A 126 -4.26 14.79 -6.42
N PRO A 127 -3.15 15.28 -7.01
CA PRO A 127 -3.16 16.49 -7.85
C PRO A 127 -4.20 16.47 -8.99
N GLU A 128 -4.57 15.27 -9.45
CA GLU A 128 -5.58 14.99 -10.48
C GLU A 128 -7.04 15.25 -10.04
N THR A 129 -7.29 15.36 -8.75
CA THR A 129 -8.64 15.44 -8.18
C THR A 129 -9.22 16.86 -8.13
N LEU A 130 -8.36 17.88 -8.21
CA LEU A 130 -8.68 19.30 -8.01
C LEU A 130 -9.33 19.64 -6.65
N LYS A 131 -9.44 18.69 -5.71
CA LYS A 131 -10.12 18.85 -4.42
C LYS A 131 -9.21 18.76 -3.20
N ARG A 132 -7.93 19.06 -3.40
CA ARG A 132 -6.90 18.99 -2.35
C ARG A 132 -7.28 19.75 -1.09
N ALA A 133 -7.87 20.94 -1.23
CA ALA A 133 -8.31 21.73 -0.08
C ALA A 133 -9.44 21.06 0.73
N GLU A 134 -10.31 20.28 0.08
CA GLU A 134 -11.36 19.52 0.77
C GLU A 134 -10.78 18.32 1.51
N ALA A 135 -9.84 17.58 0.90
CA ALA A 135 -9.11 16.51 1.59
C ALA A 135 -8.32 17.04 2.79
N ASP A 136 -7.51 18.08 2.59
CA ASP A 136 -6.68 18.67 3.64
C ASP A 136 -7.53 19.14 4.84
N ALA A 137 -8.80 19.55 4.61
CA ALA A 137 -9.74 19.95 5.65
C ALA A 137 -10.37 18.77 6.42
N LEU A 138 -10.39 17.57 5.83
CA LEU A 138 -10.90 16.34 6.44
C LEU A 138 -9.80 15.52 7.10
N MET A 139 -8.53 15.82 6.82
CA MET A 139 -7.39 15.13 7.39
C MET A 139 -7.38 15.21 8.91
N THR A 140 -7.17 14.09 9.59
CA THR A 140 -7.04 14.03 11.06
C THR A 140 -5.68 13.54 11.54
N VAL A 141 -4.86 12.97 10.65
CA VAL A 141 -3.45 12.62 10.92
C VAL A 141 -2.48 13.48 10.12
N PHE A 142 -1.37 13.87 10.72
CA PHE A 142 -0.43 14.83 10.14
C PHE A 142 1.03 14.44 10.36
N GLY A 143 1.92 14.99 9.52
CA GLY A 143 3.37 14.79 9.64
C GLY A 143 3.75 13.31 9.68
N VAL A 144 4.51 12.92 10.71
CA VAL A 144 5.03 11.56 10.89
C VAL A 144 3.92 10.51 11.05
N GLU A 145 2.77 10.88 11.64
CA GLU A 145 1.64 9.94 11.78
C GLU A 145 1.06 9.58 10.43
N ARG A 146 0.89 10.58 9.56
CA ARG A 146 0.46 10.36 8.17
C ARG A 146 1.46 9.50 7.42
N GLU A 147 2.75 9.85 7.47
CA GLU A 147 3.80 9.08 6.78
C GLU A 147 3.84 7.62 7.25
N MET A 148 3.59 7.37 8.53
CA MET A 148 3.54 6.02 9.07
C MET A 148 2.27 5.27 8.62
N GLU A 149 1.11 5.92 8.63
CA GLU A 149 -0.13 5.31 8.13
C GLU A 149 -0.03 4.98 6.64
N GLU A 150 0.60 5.84 5.84
CA GLU A 150 0.93 5.56 4.44
C GLU A 150 1.85 4.35 4.30
N ALA A 151 2.92 4.27 5.09
CA ALA A 151 3.83 3.12 5.04
C ALA A 151 3.10 1.81 5.43
N LEU A 152 2.20 1.86 6.41
CA LEU A 152 1.38 0.72 6.80
C LEU A 152 0.42 0.29 5.69
N ALA A 153 -0.31 1.25 5.10
CA ALA A 153 -1.26 0.99 4.01
C ALA A 153 -0.56 0.44 2.77
N SER A 154 0.57 1.06 2.40
CA SER A 154 1.43 0.64 1.29
C SER A 154 1.92 -0.80 1.46
N LEU A 155 2.54 -1.13 2.60
CA LEU A 155 3.03 -2.49 2.82
C LEU A 155 1.89 -3.51 2.92
N GLN A 156 0.76 -3.16 3.54
CA GLN A 156 -0.42 -4.02 3.59
C GLN A 156 -0.99 -4.30 2.20
N GLY A 157 -1.12 -3.27 1.36
CA GLY A 157 -1.57 -3.40 -0.03
C GLY A 157 -0.63 -4.27 -0.87
N ILE A 158 0.68 -4.05 -0.77
CA ILE A 158 1.70 -4.86 -1.44
C ILE A 158 1.59 -6.35 -1.04
N LEU A 159 1.33 -6.64 0.24
CA LEU A 159 1.14 -8.02 0.69
C LEU A 159 -0.16 -8.63 0.15
N TRP A 160 -1.23 -7.85 -0.02
CA TRP A 160 -2.44 -8.28 -0.72
C TRP A 160 -2.21 -8.55 -2.20
N GLU A 161 -1.48 -7.70 -2.90
CA GLU A 161 -1.10 -7.97 -4.29
C GLU A 161 -0.37 -9.31 -4.42
N ALA A 162 0.58 -9.57 -3.50
CA ALA A 162 1.31 -10.83 -3.53
C ALA A 162 0.43 -12.04 -3.19
N GLU A 163 -0.58 -11.88 -2.32
CA GLU A 163 -1.58 -12.92 -2.02
C GLU A 163 -2.54 -13.17 -3.20
N LEU A 164 -2.85 -12.15 -3.98
CA LEU A 164 -3.65 -12.27 -5.22
C LEU A 164 -2.84 -12.82 -6.41
N GLY A 165 -1.51 -12.91 -6.28
CA GLY A 165 -0.63 -13.32 -7.38
C GLY A 165 -0.42 -12.21 -8.42
N HIS A 166 -0.51 -10.95 -8.00
CA HIS A 166 -0.19 -9.76 -8.81
C HIS A 166 1.31 -9.45 -8.70
N PRO A 167 1.89 -8.63 -9.59
CA PRO A 167 3.30 -8.25 -9.55
C PRO A 167 3.60 -7.23 -8.43
N ALA A 168 3.39 -7.61 -7.17
CA ALA A 168 3.57 -6.78 -5.97
C ALA A 168 4.95 -6.10 -5.87
N ILE A 169 5.98 -6.68 -6.50
CA ILE A 169 7.30 -6.06 -6.58
C ILE A 169 7.27 -4.70 -7.27
N LEU A 170 6.38 -4.48 -8.23
CA LEU A 170 6.24 -3.21 -8.93
C LEU A 170 5.73 -2.11 -8.00
N ALA A 171 4.69 -2.40 -7.21
CA ALA A 171 4.22 -1.48 -6.17
C ALA A 171 5.27 -1.26 -5.07
N HIS A 172 5.99 -2.31 -4.67
CA HIS A 172 7.09 -2.20 -3.70
C HIS A 172 8.20 -1.24 -4.18
N LEU A 173 8.51 -1.26 -5.48
CA LEU A 173 9.45 -0.34 -6.10
C LEU A 173 8.88 1.08 -6.21
N GLU A 174 7.65 1.22 -6.70
CA GLU A 174 6.97 2.51 -6.89
C GLU A 174 6.87 3.31 -5.58
N GLN A 175 6.60 2.60 -4.50
CA GLN A 175 6.46 3.11 -3.13
C GLN A 175 7.81 3.27 -2.41
N ASN A 176 8.94 3.13 -3.12
CA ASN A 176 10.30 3.38 -2.64
C ASN A 176 10.81 2.49 -1.48
N TRP A 177 10.24 1.31 -1.26
CA TRP A 177 10.68 0.43 -0.17
C TRP A 177 12.13 -0.07 -0.31
N LEU A 178 12.71 0.00 -1.51
CA LEU A 178 14.11 -0.37 -1.78
C LEU A 178 15.04 0.83 -1.98
N GLU A 179 14.56 2.07 -1.84
CA GLU A 179 15.38 3.26 -2.08
C GLU A 179 16.62 3.30 -1.17
N GLY A 180 16.43 3.02 0.13
CA GLY A 180 17.52 2.96 1.10
C GLY A 180 18.40 1.70 1.01
N GLY A 181 18.16 0.82 0.04
CA GLY A 181 18.89 -0.43 -0.16
C GLY A 181 18.96 -1.28 1.10
N ASP A 182 20.13 -1.88 1.34
CA ASP A 182 20.47 -2.71 2.50
C ASP A 182 20.95 -1.90 3.72
N SER A 183 20.68 -0.59 3.76
CA SER A 183 21.03 0.22 4.93
C SER A 183 20.28 -0.22 6.20
N PRO A 184 20.90 -0.09 7.39
CA PRO A 184 20.25 -0.41 8.66
C PRO A 184 18.95 0.36 8.88
N GLN A 185 18.86 1.60 8.40
CA GLN A 185 17.68 2.46 8.51
C GLN A 185 16.51 1.93 7.68
N ASN A 186 16.76 1.53 6.42
CA ASN A 186 15.72 0.95 5.58
C ASN A 186 15.21 -0.38 6.14
N ARG A 187 16.14 -1.25 6.59
CA ARG A 187 15.81 -2.48 7.31
C ARG A 187 14.93 -2.21 8.54
N ALA A 188 15.31 -1.24 9.36
CA ALA A 188 14.58 -0.89 10.57
C ALA A 188 13.18 -0.36 10.26
N HIS A 189 13.03 0.47 9.23
CA HIS A 189 11.73 0.98 8.78
C HIS A 189 10.82 -0.15 8.30
N PHE A 190 11.29 -1.02 7.41
CA PHE A 190 10.54 -2.18 6.94
C PHE A 190 10.05 -3.07 8.09
N LEU A 191 10.95 -3.45 9.01
CA LEU A 191 10.60 -4.30 10.14
C LEU A 191 9.66 -3.62 11.13
N LYS A 192 9.78 -2.30 11.32
CA LYS A 192 8.90 -1.52 12.20
C LYS A 192 7.46 -1.56 11.69
N VAL A 193 7.26 -1.28 10.40
CA VAL A 193 5.93 -1.30 9.77
C VAL A 193 5.37 -2.72 9.79
N LEU A 194 6.16 -3.72 9.41
CA LEU A 194 5.73 -5.12 9.38
C LEU A 194 5.31 -5.63 10.77
N LYS A 195 6.07 -5.32 11.81
CA LYS A 195 5.74 -5.69 13.21
C LYS A 195 4.47 -5.01 13.69
N ALA A 196 4.19 -3.79 13.24
CA ALA A 196 2.94 -3.10 13.56
C ALA A 196 1.72 -3.74 12.87
N LEU A 197 1.84 -4.13 11.60
CA LEU A 197 0.80 -4.88 10.88
C LEU A 197 0.50 -6.21 11.58
N HIS A 198 1.54 -6.97 11.94
CA HIS A 198 1.42 -8.24 12.63
C HIS A 198 0.81 -8.09 14.03
N GLY A 199 1.29 -7.11 14.79
CA GLY A 199 0.77 -6.81 16.13
C GLY A 199 -0.70 -6.39 16.14
N ALA A 200 -1.20 -5.80 15.05
CA ALA A 200 -2.63 -5.50 14.86
C ALA A 200 -3.42 -6.66 14.22
N GLY A 201 -2.79 -7.80 13.94
CA GLY A 201 -3.41 -8.95 13.29
C GLY A 201 -3.79 -8.72 11.83
N LEU A 202 -3.27 -7.67 11.19
CA LEU A 202 -3.52 -7.37 9.77
C LEU A 202 -2.74 -8.30 8.84
N ILE A 203 -1.69 -8.94 9.37
CA ILE A 203 -0.97 -10.04 8.75
C ILE A 203 -0.78 -11.19 9.77
N ASP A 204 -0.65 -12.42 9.28
CA ASP A 204 -0.36 -13.61 10.09
C ASP A 204 1.14 -13.87 10.30
N ASP A 205 1.48 -14.98 10.97
CA ASP A 205 2.87 -15.38 11.28
C ASP A 205 3.68 -15.71 10.02
N GLU A 206 3.00 -16.04 8.91
CA GLU A 206 3.59 -16.24 7.60
C GLU A 206 3.65 -14.95 6.78
N ALA A 207 3.31 -13.80 7.36
CA ALA A 207 3.20 -12.49 6.73
C ALA A 207 2.18 -12.44 5.57
N ARG A 208 1.13 -13.26 5.62
CA ARG A 208 -0.01 -13.16 4.70
C ARG A 208 -0.99 -12.14 5.24
N PRO A 209 -1.61 -11.32 4.38
CA PRO A 209 -2.63 -10.39 4.83
C PRO A 209 -3.87 -11.14 5.33
N THR A 210 -4.46 -10.63 6.41
CA THR A 210 -5.72 -11.13 6.94
C THR A 210 -6.87 -10.20 6.55
N ARG A 211 -8.10 -10.59 6.90
CA ARG A 211 -9.29 -9.74 6.76
C ARG A 211 -9.56 -8.86 7.98
N ALA A 212 -8.64 -8.79 8.94
CA ALA A 212 -8.81 -7.94 10.11
C ALA A 212 -8.84 -6.45 9.72
N LEU A 213 -9.48 -5.65 10.58
CA LEU A 213 -9.51 -4.20 10.49
C LEU A 213 -8.97 -3.63 11.81
N ARG A 214 -8.19 -2.54 11.78
CA ARG A 214 -7.65 -1.91 13.00
C ARG A 214 -8.78 -1.50 13.96
N ASP A 215 -8.81 -2.06 15.16
CA ASP A 215 -9.81 -1.64 16.17
C ASP A 215 -9.32 -0.47 17.05
N SER A 216 -8.02 -0.29 17.17
CA SER A 216 -7.41 0.78 17.97
C SER A 216 -7.57 2.17 17.35
N GLY A 217 -7.62 3.19 18.20
CA GLY A 217 -7.55 4.59 17.78
C GLY A 217 -6.14 5.02 17.35
N ASP A 218 -6.04 6.15 16.66
CA ASP A 218 -4.80 6.64 16.05
C ASP A 218 -3.67 6.78 17.08
N GLU A 219 -3.91 7.44 18.22
CA GLU A 219 -2.87 7.65 19.24
C GLU A 219 -2.30 6.33 19.77
N ALA A 220 -3.16 5.34 20.02
CA ALA A 220 -2.75 4.04 20.56
C ALA A 220 -1.94 3.22 19.55
N PHE A 221 -2.21 3.38 18.25
CA PHE A 221 -1.58 2.60 17.20
C PHE A 221 -0.37 3.29 16.55
N LEU A 222 -0.51 4.56 16.17
CA LEU A 222 0.52 5.35 15.51
C LEU A 222 1.50 5.98 16.52
N GLY A 223 1.04 6.33 17.72
CA GLY A 223 1.87 7.00 18.74
C GLY A 223 3.16 6.24 19.11
N PRO A 224 3.17 4.91 19.27
CA PRO A 224 4.40 4.14 19.45
C PRO A 224 5.32 4.14 18.21
N LEU A 225 4.77 4.33 17.02
CA LEU A 225 5.48 4.31 15.75
C LEU A 225 6.05 5.67 15.37
N THR A 226 5.60 6.76 15.97
CA THR A 226 6.14 8.11 15.69
C THR A 226 7.27 8.52 16.63
N ARG A 227 7.55 7.72 17.65
CA ARG A 227 8.68 7.94 18.55
C ARG A 227 10.00 7.48 17.88
N PRO A 228 11.08 8.26 18.03
CA PRO A 228 12.40 7.92 17.51
C PRO A 228 13.01 6.68 18.19
#